data_AF-A0A101V6J0-F1
#
_entry.id   AF-A0A101V6J0-F1
#
_cell.length_a   1.000
_cell.length_b   1.000
_cell.length_c   1.000
_cell.angle_alpha   90.00
_cell.angle_beta   90.00
_cell.angle_gamma   90.00
#
_symmetry.space_group_name_H-M   'P 1'
#
loop_
_entity.id
_entity.type
_entity.pdbx_description
1 polymer ?
#
loop_
_entity_poly.entity_id
_entity_poly.type
_entity_poly.pdbx_seq_one_letter_code
_entity_poly.pdbx_strand_id
1 'polypeptide(L)'
;MDLENQARIKDLFDKHGAENLVVVLGGAEAEASGLAAETVANGDPTFAGPLAGVQLGLKAYHMFEEEIKGEVDPAVYEEHISMMEMVLDLDAIVKEVKEIREQFTT
;
A
#
# COMPACT_ATOMS: atom_id res chain seq x y z
N MET A 1 -6.72 1.00 -6.99
CA MET A 1 -5.67 0.20 -7.65
C MET A 1 -6.25 -0.38 -8.93
N ASP A 2 -5.59 -0.23 -10.07
CA ASP A 2 -6.10 -0.79 -11.33
C ASP A 2 -5.87 -2.31 -11.46
N LEU A 3 -6.49 -2.91 -12.47
CA LEU A 3 -6.46 -4.35 -12.72
C LEU A 3 -5.08 -4.87 -13.12
N GLU A 4 -4.26 -4.06 -13.78
CA GLU A 4 -2.92 -4.45 -14.22
C GLU A 4 -1.99 -4.57 -13.01
N ASN A 5 -2.06 -3.60 -12.10
CA ASN A 5 -1.35 -3.60 -10.84
C ASN A 5 -1.76 -4.79 -9.95
N GLN A 6 -3.06 -5.09 -9.86
CA GLN A 6 -3.55 -6.29 -9.16
C GLN A 6 -2.95 -7.58 -9.74
N ALA A 7 -2.95 -7.74 -11.07
CA ALA A 7 -2.39 -8.92 -11.73
C ALA A 7 -0.88 -9.04 -11.43
N ARG A 8 -0.14 -7.93 -11.54
CA ARG A 8 1.30 -7.90 -11.28
C ARG A 8 1.64 -8.25 -9.83
N ILE A 9 0.87 -7.74 -8.87
CA ILE A 9 1.04 -8.08 -7.45
C ILE A 9 0.79 -9.57 -7.23
N LYS A 10 -0.28 -10.11 -7.82
CA LYS A 10 -0.57 -11.54 -7.75
C LYS A 10 0.56 -12.40 -8.33
N ASP A 11 1.10 -12.02 -9.48
CA ASP A 11 2.22 -12.74 -10.11
C ASP A 11 3.50 -12.70 -9.27
N LEU A 12 3.77 -11.59 -8.59
CA LEU A 12 4.91 -11.48 -7.66
C LEU A 12 4.67 -12.33 -6.41
N PHE A 13 3.46 -12.29 -5.87
CA PHE A 13 3.06 -13.11 -4.73
C PHE A 13 3.24 -14.60 -5.02
N ASP A 14 2.73 -15.08 -6.16
CA ASP A 14 2.83 -16.49 -6.55
C ASP A 14 4.31 -16.94 -6.72
N LYS A 15 5.23 -16.00 -7.00
CA LYS A 15 6.67 -16.28 -7.18
C LYS A 15 7.49 -16.20 -5.89
N HIS A 16 7.15 -15.26 -5.01
CA HIS A 16 8.00 -14.89 -3.88
C HIS A 16 7.40 -15.20 -2.51
N GLY A 17 6.09 -15.44 -2.42
CA GLY A 17 5.39 -15.62 -1.14
C GLY A 17 5.12 -14.31 -0.41
N ALA A 18 4.22 -14.36 0.58
CA ALA A 18 3.80 -13.19 1.34
C ALA A 18 4.91 -12.62 2.22
N GLU A 19 5.74 -13.50 2.77
CA GLU A 19 6.80 -13.19 3.71
C GLU A 19 7.99 -12.43 3.10
N ASN A 20 8.11 -12.45 1.77
CA ASN A 20 9.19 -11.78 1.03
C ASN A 20 8.72 -10.55 0.26
N LEU A 21 7.47 -10.10 0.48
CA LEU A 21 6.87 -8.99 -0.24
C LEU A 21 6.15 -8.01 0.70
N VAL A 22 6.30 -6.73 0.38
CA VAL A 22 5.49 -5.64 0.92
C VAL A 22 5.00 -4.77 -0.22
N VAL A 23 3.88 -4.07 -0.01
CA VAL A 23 3.34 -3.11 -0.96
C VAL A 23 3.56 -1.71 -0.42
N VAL A 24 4.17 -0.83 -1.20
CA VAL A 24 4.35 0.59 -0.85
C VAL A 24 3.40 1.43 -1.69
N LEU A 25 2.54 2.19 -1.01
CA LEU A 25 1.50 3.03 -1.59
C LEU A 25 1.94 4.50 -1.59
N GLY A 26 1.43 5.26 -2.56
CA GLY A 26 1.67 6.70 -2.71
C GLY A 26 0.40 7.47 -3.09
N GLY A 27 -0.75 7.04 -2.55
CA GLY A 27 -2.03 7.69 -2.79
C GLY A 27 -2.14 9.02 -2.06
N ALA A 28 -2.84 9.99 -2.64
CA ALA A 28 -3.00 11.32 -2.05
C ALA A 28 -4.21 11.43 -1.09
N GLU A 29 -5.03 10.39 -1.02
CA GLU A 29 -6.28 10.36 -0.25
C GLU A 29 -6.30 9.15 0.67
N ALA A 30 -6.77 9.34 1.90
CA ALA A 30 -6.79 8.29 2.92
C ALA A 30 -7.64 7.10 2.46
N GLU A 31 -8.91 7.33 2.10
CA GLU A 31 -9.85 6.29 1.68
C GLU A 31 -9.32 5.46 0.49
N ALA A 32 -8.78 6.12 -0.53
CA ALA A 32 -8.22 5.43 -1.70
C ALA A 32 -6.98 4.59 -1.35
N SER A 33 -6.16 5.07 -0.42
CA SER A 33 -4.97 4.35 0.07
C SER A 33 -5.36 3.17 0.95
N GLY A 34 -6.36 3.34 1.83
CA GLY A 34 -6.96 2.28 2.62
C GLY A 34 -7.54 1.17 1.75
N LEU A 35 -8.33 1.53 0.73
CA LEU A 35 -8.88 0.57 -0.22
C LEU A 35 -7.79 -0.21 -0.97
N ALA A 36 -6.70 0.46 -1.36
CA ALA A 36 -5.56 -0.20 -2.00
C ALA A 36 -4.83 -1.16 -1.04
N ALA A 37 -4.67 -0.76 0.22
CA ALA A 37 -4.11 -1.62 1.27
C ALA A 37 -4.99 -2.85 1.52
N GLU A 38 -6.31 -2.67 1.59
CA GLU A 38 -7.27 -3.76 1.79
C GLU A 38 -7.24 -4.72 0.59
N THR A 39 -7.19 -4.18 -0.64
CA THR A 39 -7.14 -4.99 -1.87
C THR A 39 -5.99 -5.99 -1.86
N VAL A 40 -4.81 -5.61 -1.38
CA VAL A 40 -3.62 -6.49 -1.37
C VAL A 40 -3.54 -7.37 -0.12
N ALA A 41 -4.20 -6.98 0.97
CA ALA A 41 -4.22 -7.78 2.19
C ALA A 41 -5.38 -8.79 2.18
N ASN A 42 -6.59 -8.30 1.94
CA ASN A 42 -7.86 -9.00 2.11
C ASN A 42 -8.61 -9.30 0.78
N GLY A 43 -8.05 -8.84 -0.35
CA GLY A 43 -8.69 -8.96 -1.66
C GLY A 43 -9.55 -7.73 -2.00
N ASP A 44 -9.82 -7.53 -3.29
CA ASP A 44 -10.58 -6.38 -3.79
C ASP A 44 -12.06 -6.46 -3.32
N PRO A 45 -12.56 -5.51 -2.50
CA PRO A 45 -13.91 -5.54 -1.95
C PRO A 45 -14.99 -5.18 -2.98
N THR A 46 -14.60 -4.69 -4.17
CA THR A 46 -15.53 -4.46 -5.29
C THR A 46 -15.86 -5.75 -6.05
N PHE A 47 -15.20 -6.87 -5.71
CA PHE A 47 -15.33 -8.18 -6.36
C PHE A 47 -15.07 -8.15 -7.87
N ALA A 48 -14.20 -7.24 -8.32
CA ALA A 48 -13.73 -7.14 -9.69
C ALA A 48 -12.21 -7.37 -9.75
N GLY A 49 -11.76 -7.99 -10.84
CA GLY A 49 -10.34 -8.10 -11.14
C GLY A 49 -9.59 -9.29 -10.54
N PRO A 50 -8.27 -9.35 -10.73
CA PRO A 50 -7.42 -10.48 -10.34
C PRO A 50 -7.42 -10.78 -8.83
N LEU A 51 -7.69 -9.77 -7.98
CA LEU A 51 -7.73 -9.94 -6.53
C LEU A 51 -9.15 -9.98 -5.95
N ALA A 52 -10.19 -10.11 -6.78
CA ALA A 52 -11.57 -10.24 -6.32
C ALA A 52 -11.74 -11.42 -5.35
N GLY A 53 -11.92 -11.13 -4.06
CA GLY A 53 -12.02 -12.14 -3.00
C GLY A 53 -10.77 -12.98 -2.77
N VAL A 54 -9.61 -12.56 -3.28
CA VAL A 54 -8.32 -13.28 -3.10
C VAL A 54 -7.52 -12.60 -2.00
N GLN A 55 -7.49 -13.23 -0.83
CA GLN A 55 -6.70 -12.76 0.31
C GLN A 55 -5.23 -13.15 0.16
N LEU A 56 -4.36 -12.19 -0.13
CA LEU A 56 -2.90 -12.44 -0.19
C LEU A 56 -2.22 -12.25 1.17
N GLY A 57 -2.81 -11.48 2.09
CA GLY A 57 -2.22 -11.16 3.39
C GLY A 57 -0.96 -10.30 3.31
N LEU A 58 -0.75 -9.56 2.21
CA LEU A 58 0.42 -8.70 2.04
C LEU A 58 0.35 -7.47 2.94
N LYS A 59 1.48 -7.13 3.57
CA LYS A 59 1.61 -5.89 4.34
C LYS A 59 1.74 -4.71 3.39
N ALA A 60 0.81 -3.77 3.48
CA ALA A 60 0.86 -2.51 2.76
C ALA A 60 1.29 -1.36 3.67
N TYR A 61 2.19 -0.51 3.18
CA TYR A 61 2.67 0.69 3.85
C TYR A 61 2.48 1.90 2.95
N HIS A 62 2.35 3.08 3.54
CA HIS A 62 2.40 4.33 2.79
C HIS A 62 3.84 4.87 2.71
N MET A 63 4.19 5.55 1.62
CA MET A 63 5.47 6.25 1.47
C MET A 63 5.69 7.36 2.53
N PHE A 64 4.62 7.78 3.21
CA PHE A 64 4.69 8.76 4.30
C PHE A 64 4.91 8.12 5.68
N GLU A 65 4.99 6.80 5.78
CA GLU A 65 5.33 6.13 7.04
C GLU A 65 6.83 6.19 7.30
N GLU A 66 7.21 6.48 8.54
CA GLU A 66 8.62 6.66 8.94
C GLU A 66 9.46 5.40 8.66
N GLU A 67 8.88 4.21 8.79
CA GLU A 67 9.53 2.94 8.47
C GLU A 67 9.89 2.83 6.99
N ILE A 68 9.12 3.46 6.08
CA ILE A 68 9.44 3.47 4.65
C ILE A 68 10.35 4.65 4.32
N LYS A 69 10.11 5.83 4.91
CA LYS A 69 11.00 7.00 4.73
C LYS A 69 12.44 6.67 5.11
N GLY A 70 12.65 5.93 6.20
CA GLY A 70 13.97 5.52 6.68
C GLY A 70 14.75 4.62 5.72
N GLU A 71 14.07 3.95 4.78
CA GLU A 71 14.67 3.08 3.77
C GLU A 71 14.95 3.80 2.44
N VAL A 72 14.55 5.07 2.31
CA VAL A 72 14.76 5.88 1.09
C VAL A 72 15.90 6.87 1.30
N ASP A 73 16.69 7.10 0.24
CA ASP A 73 17.71 8.14 0.24
C ASP A 73 17.06 9.52 0.53
N PRO A 74 17.50 10.24 1.58
CA PRO A 74 16.90 11.51 1.96
C PRO A 74 16.87 12.56 0.84
N ALA A 75 17.89 12.58 -0.03
CA ALA A 75 17.94 13.52 -1.15
C ALA A 75 16.87 13.20 -2.20
N VAL A 76 16.62 11.91 -2.47
CA VAL A 76 15.58 11.45 -3.40
C VAL A 76 14.19 11.72 -2.82
N TYR A 77 14.00 11.48 -1.53
CA TYR A 77 12.75 11.78 -0.84
C TYR A 77 12.44 13.28 -0.85
N GLU A 78 13.43 14.12 -0.53
CA GLU A 78 13.29 15.57 -0.59
C GLU A 78 12.95 16.06 -2.00
N GLU A 79 13.61 15.52 -3.03
CA GLU A 79 13.37 15.92 -4.42
C GLU A 79 11.96 15.57 -4.92
N HIS A 80 11.42 14.42 -4.52
CA HIS A 80 10.20 13.87 -5.12
C HIS A 80 8.95 13.94 -4.25
N ILE A 81 9.10 13.96 -2.92
CA ILE A 81 8.00 13.68 -1.99
C ILE A 81 7.73 14.86 -1.04
N SER A 82 8.75 15.63 -0.65
CA SER A 82 8.61 16.67 0.41
C SER A 82 7.53 17.71 0.12
N MET A 83 7.35 18.09 -1.14
CA MET A 83 6.30 19.04 -1.52
C MET A 83 4.89 18.51 -1.23
N MET A 84 4.65 17.22 -1.51
CA MET A 84 3.35 16.60 -1.24
C MET A 84 3.12 16.39 0.25
N GLU A 85 4.21 16.17 1.00
CA GLU A 85 4.14 16.03 2.46
C GLU A 85 3.58 17.27 3.16
N MET A 86 3.86 18.46 2.62
CA MET A 86 3.33 19.72 3.16
C MET A 86 1.90 20.03 2.73
N VAL A 87 1.37 19.31 1.73
CA VAL A 87 0.05 19.60 1.11
C VAL A 87 -1.01 18.61 1.56
N LEU A 88 -0.62 17.34 1.76
CA LEU A 88 -1.55 16.26 2.02
C LEU A 88 -1.78 16.05 3.53
N ASP A 89 -2.93 15.47 3.87
CA ASP A 89 -3.24 15.05 5.24
C ASP A 89 -2.54 13.73 5.54
N LEU A 90 -1.27 13.83 5.93
CA LEU A 90 -0.42 12.70 6.24
C LEU A 90 -0.99 11.80 7.33
N ASP A 91 -1.46 12.41 8.41
CA ASP A 91 -1.95 11.68 9.57
C ASP A 91 -3.17 10.83 9.18
N ALA A 92 -4.10 11.37 8.39
CA ALA A 92 -5.23 10.62 7.89
C ALA A 92 -4.81 9.45 6.99
N ILE A 93 -3.90 9.70 6.04
CA ILE A 93 -3.43 8.67 5.08
C ILE A 93 -2.70 7.53 5.80
N VAL A 94 -1.72 7.87 6.63
CA VAL A 94 -0.90 6.90 7.36
C VAL A 94 -1.77 6.09 8.32
N LYS A 95 -2.67 6.75 9.05
CA LYS A 95 -3.58 6.08 9.97
C LYS A 95 -4.45 5.06 9.25
N GLU A 96 -5.08 5.44 8.14
CA GLU A 96 -5.98 4.54 7.39
C GLU A 96 -5.24 3.29 6.89
N VAL A 97 -4.07 3.47 6.25
CA VAL A 97 -3.27 2.34 5.74
C VAL A 97 -2.80 1.43 6.88
N LYS A 98 -2.39 2.03 8.01
CA LYS A 98 -1.94 1.29 9.19
C LYS A 98 -3.06 0.48 9.84
N GLU A 99 -4.25 1.06 10.01
CA GLU A 99 -5.41 0.36 10.58
C GLU A 99 -5.78 -0.87 9.74
N ILE A 100 -5.81 -0.73 8.41
CA ILE A 100 -6.06 -1.85 7.49
C ILE A 100 -4.95 -2.91 7.60
N ARG A 101 -3.68 -2.50 7.62
CA ARG A 101 -2.54 -3.42 7.77
C ARG A 101 -2.65 -4.22 9.07
N GLU A 102 -2.94 -3.56 10.19
CA GLU A 102 -3.10 -4.21 11.51
C GLU A 102 -4.32 -5.14 11.57
N GLN A 103 -5.38 -4.83 10.83
CA GLN A 103 -6.59 -5.65 10.79
C GLN A 103 -6.40 -6.97 10.03
N PHE A 104 -5.64 -6.96 8.93
CA PHE A 104 -5.59 -8.09 7.99
C PHE A 104 -4.24 -8.81 7.91
N THR A 105 -3.22 -8.34 8.63
CA THR A 105 -1.88 -8.95 8.62
C THR A 105 -1.38 -9.20 10.03
N THR A 106 -0.51 -10.20 10.19
CA THR A 106 0.04 -10.65 11.49
C THR A 106 1.55 -10.41 11.59
#